data_AF-A0A7U7PY59-F1
#
_entry.id   AF-A0A7U7PY59-F1
#
_cell.length_a   1.000
_cell.length_b   1.000
_cell.length_c   1.000
_cell.angle_alpha   90.00
_cell.angle_beta   90.00
_cell.angle_gamma   90.00
#
_symmetry.space_group_name_H-M   'P 1'
#
loop_
_entity.id
_entity.type
_entity.pdbx_description
1 polymer ?
#
loop_
_entity_poly.entity_id
_entity_poly.type
_entity_poly.pdbx_seq_one_letter_code
_entity_poly.pdbx_strand_id
1 'polypeptide(L)'
;MLIALNKERQRVSATSAERALQYFCPACGNPVILKRGHKVVSHFAHKHLTEQKCFNNETIKHYKSKLTLAQMLMQQGYQVEIEPFLKEIRQIPDLIINNKYAFELQLSPIPYRQVLQRTEGLNKLGYKVVWLLDDIQIFQSKVKLSHFQSIFINPITRRFYTFNLEKQQIFEFKQLQSLGGNNFLATKMEAHIKELFIEIPHNVKSIIKLSKSSIIQYIKYCRWQNSVLQPTLSAMYQLRLTDEAVVINYGYIFPEQIYIENHPIEWQLHVDLMLNSKDNLTIYDFLDYFKIRNFLIPLESKLVIVKKLINNYLNLNSKRGNDVQILL
;
A
#
# COMPACT_ATOMS: atom_id res chain seq x y z
N MET A 1 -8.38 -21.33 -8.61
CA MET A 1 -9.50 -21.26 -7.66
C MET A 1 -9.51 -22.51 -6.79
N LEU A 2 -9.81 -22.37 -5.51
CA LEU A 2 -9.97 -23.44 -4.54
C LEU A 2 -11.40 -23.99 -4.50
N ILE A 3 -12.40 -23.20 -4.90
CA ILE A 3 -13.81 -23.61 -4.91
C ILE A 3 -14.37 -23.60 -6.34
N ALA A 4 -15.16 -24.62 -6.69
CA ALA A 4 -15.95 -24.68 -7.93
C ALA A 4 -17.38 -25.17 -7.64
N LEU A 5 -18.24 -25.18 -8.66
CA LEU A 5 -19.60 -25.73 -8.57
C LEU A 5 -19.63 -27.15 -9.16
N ASN A 6 -20.36 -28.08 -8.53
CA ASN A 6 -20.72 -29.37 -9.16
C ASN A 6 -21.93 -29.21 -10.11
N LYS A 7 -22.43 -30.31 -10.67
CA LYS A 7 -23.60 -30.31 -11.58
C LYS A 7 -24.87 -29.79 -10.90
N GLU A 8 -25.01 -30.07 -9.61
CA GLU A 8 -26.10 -29.62 -8.75
C GLU A 8 -25.95 -28.16 -8.29
N ARG A 9 -24.93 -27.45 -8.77
CA ARG A 9 -24.57 -26.07 -8.40
C ARG A 9 -24.23 -25.87 -6.92
N GLN A 10 -23.81 -26.95 -6.25
CA GLN A 10 -23.26 -26.90 -4.90
C GLN A 10 -21.77 -26.56 -4.96
N ARG A 11 -21.30 -25.80 -3.97
CA ARG A 11 -19.88 -25.45 -3.82
C ARG A 11 -19.09 -26.66 -3.38
N VAL A 12 -18.02 -26.98 -4.12
CA VAL A 12 -17.10 -28.07 -3.82
C VAL A 12 -15.68 -27.53 -3.70
N SER A 13 -15.00 -27.90 -2.61
CA SER A 13 -13.58 -27.62 -2.43
C SER A 13 -12.73 -28.54 -3.29
N ALA A 14 -11.67 -27.99 -3.90
CA ALA A 14 -10.71 -28.77 -4.65
C ALA A 14 -10.03 -29.87 -3.80
N THR A 15 -9.97 -29.70 -2.47
CA THR A 15 -9.42 -30.73 -1.56
C THR A 15 -10.30 -31.97 -1.44
N SER A 16 -11.63 -31.81 -1.49
CA SER A 16 -12.62 -32.89 -1.41
C SER A 16 -13.14 -33.35 -2.77
N ALA A 17 -12.77 -32.65 -3.84
CA ALA A 17 -13.21 -32.96 -5.19
C ALA A 17 -12.64 -34.28 -5.74
N GLU A 18 -13.49 -35.03 -6.42
CA GLU A 18 -13.16 -36.26 -7.14
C GLU A 18 -12.85 -35.99 -8.61
N ARG A 19 -11.79 -36.63 -9.15
CA ARG A 19 -11.35 -36.43 -10.55
C ARG A 19 -12.35 -36.89 -11.61
N ALA A 20 -13.21 -37.86 -11.28
CA ALA A 20 -14.18 -38.42 -12.20
C ALA A 20 -15.40 -37.49 -12.44
N LEU A 21 -15.60 -36.52 -11.56
CA LEU A 21 -16.74 -35.59 -11.62
C LEU A 21 -16.40 -34.33 -12.41
N GLN A 22 -17.44 -33.69 -12.92
CA GLN A 22 -17.35 -32.40 -13.62
C GLN A 22 -17.60 -31.24 -12.68
N TYR A 23 -16.84 -30.16 -12.87
CA TYR A 23 -16.95 -28.94 -12.09
C TYR A 23 -17.02 -27.73 -13.01
N PHE A 24 -17.64 -26.67 -12.51
CA PHE A 24 -17.91 -25.44 -13.25
C PHE A 24 -17.42 -24.23 -12.46
N CYS A 25 -16.86 -23.27 -13.17
CA CYS A 25 -16.45 -21.98 -12.64
C CYS A 25 -17.68 -21.24 -12.08
N PRO A 26 -17.66 -20.75 -10.82
CA PRO A 26 -18.80 -20.05 -10.24
C PRO A 26 -19.07 -18.69 -10.92
N ALA A 27 -18.07 -18.10 -11.58
CA ALA A 27 -18.17 -16.79 -12.22
C ALA A 27 -18.77 -16.84 -13.64
N CYS A 28 -18.24 -17.69 -14.52
CA CYS A 28 -18.68 -17.79 -15.92
C CYS A 28 -19.50 -19.03 -16.24
N GLY A 29 -19.55 -20.02 -15.34
CA GLY A 29 -20.22 -21.29 -15.59
C GLY A 29 -19.48 -22.27 -16.50
N ASN A 30 -18.31 -21.90 -17.04
CA ASN A 30 -17.53 -22.77 -17.91
C ASN A 30 -16.92 -23.96 -17.14
N PRO A 31 -16.71 -25.12 -17.79
CA PRO A 31 -16.07 -26.27 -17.16
C PRO A 31 -14.65 -25.97 -16.66
N VAL A 32 -14.30 -26.50 -15.49
CA VAL A 32 -12.96 -26.41 -14.91
C VAL A 32 -12.42 -27.80 -14.58
N ILE A 33 -11.10 -27.93 -14.60
CA ILE A 33 -10.39 -29.18 -14.35
C ILE A 33 -9.77 -29.14 -12.96
N LEU A 34 -9.99 -30.20 -12.18
CA LEU A 34 -9.29 -30.43 -10.93
C LEU A 34 -7.81 -30.75 -11.18
N LYS A 35 -6.93 -29.85 -10.74
CA LYS A 35 -5.47 -30.06 -10.68
C LYS A 35 -5.12 -30.54 -9.28
N ARG A 36 -4.67 -31.79 -9.16
CA ARG A 36 -4.29 -32.42 -7.89
C ARG A 36 -3.11 -33.36 -8.10
N GLY A 37 -2.09 -33.29 -7.25
CA GLY A 37 -0.91 -34.17 -7.29
C GLY A 37 0.06 -33.89 -6.15
N HIS A 38 1.08 -34.74 -5.97
CA HIS A 38 2.00 -34.65 -4.82
C HIS A 38 2.72 -33.31 -4.66
N LYS A 39 2.96 -32.57 -5.75
CA LYS A 39 3.66 -31.27 -5.74
C LYS A 39 2.73 -30.06 -5.97
N VAL A 40 1.42 -30.28 -6.06
CA VAL A 40 0.45 -29.25 -6.47
C VAL A 40 -0.68 -29.18 -5.46
N VAL A 41 -0.92 -27.99 -4.89
CA VAL A 41 -2.12 -27.75 -4.07
C VAL A 41 -3.35 -28.02 -4.91
N SER A 42 -4.29 -28.82 -4.41
CA SER A 42 -5.53 -29.08 -5.13
C SER A 42 -6.25 -27.78 -5.47
N HIS A 43 -6.46 -27.51 -6.76
CA HIS A 43 -7.17 -26.32 -7.24
C HIS A 43 -7.88 -26.64 -8.55
N PHE A 44 -8.87 -25.82 -8.92
CA PHE A 44 -9.50 -25.87 -10.23
C PHE A 44 -8.88 -24.84 -11.17
N ALA A 45 -8.78 -25.21 -12.45
CA ALA A 45 -8.28 -24.36 -13.53
C ALA A 45 -9.14 -24.51 -14.79
N HIS A 46 -9.32 -23.42 -15.54
CA HIS A 46 -9.94 -23.45 -16.86
C HIS A 46 -9.09 -24.27 -17.85
N LYS A 47 -9.74 -24.94 -18.80
CA LYS A 47 -9.08 -25.87 -19.73
C LYS A 47 -8.30 -25.13 -20.82
N HIS A 48 -8.86 -24.02 -21.33
CA HIS A 48 -8.24 -23.22 -22.39
C HIS A 48 -7.98 -21.78 -21.95
N LEU A 49 -6.83 -21.22 -22.39
CA LEU A 49 -6.46 -19.81 -22.13
C LEU A 49 -7.37 -18.79 -22.81
N THR A 50 -8.12 -19.21 -23.83
CA THR A 50 -9.09 -18.40 -24.58
C THR A 50 -10.44 -18.26 -23.87
N GLU A 51 -10.69 -19.08 -22.84
CA GLU A 51 -11.84 -18.89 -21.97
C GLU A 51 -11.66 -17.59 -21.17
N GLN A 52 -12.76 -16.86 -20.94
CA GLN A 52 -12.73 -15.62 -20.16
C GLN A 52 -11.98 -15.87 -18.84
N LYS A 53 -10.85 -15.18 -18.65
CA LYS A 53 -10.05 -15.31 -17.42
C LYS A 53 -10.82 -14.68 -16.26
N CYS A 54 -11.74 -15.44 -15.68
CA CYS A 54 -12.43 -15.09 -14.45
C CYS A 54 -11.48 -15.11 -13.24
N PHE A 55 -10.34 -15.79 -13.38
CA PHE A 55 -9.31 -15.93 -12.36
C PHE A 55 -7.94 -15.75 -12.98
N ASN A 56 -7.07 -15.07 -12.25
CA ASN A 56 -5.64 -15.04 -12.56
C ASN A 56 -5.02 -16.39 -12.16
N ASN A 57 -3.97 -16.81 -12.87
CA ASN A 57 -3.19 -17.99 -12.45
C ASN A 57 -2.45 -17.66 -11.16
N GLU A 58 -3.04 -18.03 -10.03
CA GLU A 58 -2.46 -17.86 -8.71
C GLU A 58 -1.31 -18.84 -8.48
N THR A 59 -0.34 -18.41 -7.67
CA THR A 59 0.82 -19.23 -7.32
C THR A 59 0.45 -20.25 -6.24
N ILE A 60 1.25 -21.32 -6.12
CA ILE A 60 1.12 -22.29 -5.03
C ILE A 60 1.15 -21.59 -3.66
N LYS A 61 2.00 -20.56 -3.50
CA LYS A 61 2.09 -19.78 -2.25
C LYS A 61 0.79 -19.07 -1.94
N HIS A 62 0.11 -18.50 -2.94
CA HIS A 62 -1.18 -17.84 -2.77
C HIS A 62 -2.26 -18.83 -2.33
N TYR A 63 -2.38 -19.98 -3.02
CA TYR A 63 -3.31 -21.04 -2.61
C TYR A 63 -3.08 -21.55 -1.18
N LYS A 64 -1.82 -21.79 -0.80
CA LYS A 64 -1.47 -22.21 0.58
C LYS A 64 -1.85 -21.13 1.59
N SER A 65 -1.55 -19.86 1.29
CA SER A 65 -1.87 -18.74 2.17
C SER A 65 -3.36 -18.62 2.43
N LYS A 66 -4.19 -18.74 1.40
CA LYS A 66 -5.66 -18.73 1.53
C LYS A 66 -6.17 -19.85 2.42
N LEU A 67 -5.74 -21.09 2.14
CA LEU A 67 -6.19 -22.26 2.90
C LEU A 67 -5.76 -22.18 4.37
N THR A 68 -4.49 -21.85 4.63
CA THR A 68 -3.97 -21.70 5.98
C THR A 68 -4.71 -20.60 6.73
N LEU A 69 -4.87 -19.42 6.13
CA LEU A 69 -5.58 -18.31 6.73
C LEU A 69 -7.04 -18.65 7.04
N ALA A 70 -7.75 -19.30 6.11
CA ALA A 70 -9.11 -19.74 6.33
C ALA A 70 -9.21 -20.73 7.50
N GLN A 71 -8.32 -21.72 7.56
CA GLN A 71 -8.28 -22.73 8.62
C GLN A 71 -8.02 -22.08 9.99
N MET A 72 -7.04 -21.19 10.09
CA MET A 72 -6.74 -20.47 11.33
C MET A 72 -7.95 -19.67 11.83
N LEU A 73 -8.63 -18.96 10.92
CA LEU A 73 -9.82 -18.19 11.25
C LEU A 73 -10.97 -19.09 11.71
N MET A 74 -11.22 -20.20 11.02
CA MET A 74 -12.24 -21.18 11.43
C MET A 74 -11.94 -21.78 12.82
N GLN A 75 -10.67 -22.11 13.11
CA GLN A 75 -10.25 -22.64 14.42
C GLN A 75 -10.46 -21.64 15.55
N GLN A 76 -10.41 -20.33 15.26
CA GLN A 76 -10.73 -19.27 16.21
C GLN A 76 -12.23 -18.96 16.32
N GLY A 77 -13.09 -19.76 15.67
CA GLY A 77 -14.55 -19.65 15.75
C GLY A 77 -15.18 -18.65 14.78
N TYR A 78 -14.43 -18.16 13.78
CA TYR A 78 -15.00 -17.31 12.73
C TYR A 78 -15.72 -18.14 11.67
N GLN A 79 -16.84 -17.64 11.17
CA GLN A 79 -17.47 -18.17 9.95
C GLN A 79 -16.69 -17.67 8.74
N VAL A 80 -16.16 -18.59 7.94
CA VAL A 80 -15.29 -18.25 6.80
C VAL A 80 -15.82 -18.89 5.53
N GLU A 81 -15.97 -18.09 4.49
CA GLU A 81 -16.24 -18.55 3.14
C GLU A 81 -15.02 -18.30 2.25
N ILE A 82 -14.56 -19.34 1.56
CA ILE A 82 -13.41 -19.26 0.65
C ILE A 82 -13.89 -19.01 -0.77
N GLU A 83 -13.35 -17.97 -1.43
CA GLU A 83 -13.67 -17.62 -2.82
C GLU A 83 -15.19 -17.59 -3.14
N PRO A 84 -16.05 -16.94 -2.33
CA PRO A 84 -17.46 -16.81 -2.69
C PRO A 84 -17.60 -15.92 -3.93
N PHE A 85 -18.43 -16.33 -4.89
CA PHE A 85 -18.76 -15.49 -6.03
C PHE A 85 -19.87 -14.50 -5.68
N LEU A 86 -19.52 -13.22 -5.64
CA LEU A 86 -20.40 -12.09 -5.37
C LEU A 86 -20.96 -11.58 -6.69
N LYS A 87 -22.18 -12.02 -7.04
CA LYS A 87 -22.78 -11.84 -8.38
C LYS A 87 -23.01 -10.38 -8.73
N GLU A 88 -23.42 -9.58 -7.75
CA GLU A 88 -23.80 -8.17 -7.85
C GLU A 88 -22.64 -7.32 -8.36
N ILE A 89 -21.43 -7.65 -7.92
CA ILE A 89 -20.20 -6.93 -8.30
C ILE A 89 -19.31 -7.75 -9.24
N ARG A 90 -19.69 -9.01 -9.52
CA ARG A 90 -18.93 -9.99 -10.30
C ARG A 90 -17.48 -10.15 -9.79
N GLN A 91 -17.32 -10.19 -8.47
CA GLN A 91 -16.02 -10.36 -7.82
C GLN A 91 -15.96 -11.64 -7.00
N ILE A 92 -14.74 -12.09 -6.75
CA ILE A 92 -14.43 -13.24 -5.91
C ILE A 92 -13.35 -12.79 -4.94
N PRO A 93 -13.70 -12.28 -3.75
CA PRO A 93 -12.72 -12.02 -2.72
C PRO A 93 -12.10 -13.36 -2.29
N ASP A 94 -10.87 -13.31 -1.77
CA ASP A 94 -10.20 -14.52 -1.33
C ASP A 94 -10.93 -15.19 -0.16
N LEU A 95 -11.37 -14.40 0.84
CA LEU A 95 -12.19 -14.88 1.97
C LEU A 95 -13.27 -13.86 2.35
N ILE A 96 -14.44 -14.36 2.77
CA ILE A 96 -15.43 -13.59 3.53
C ILE A 96 -15.49 -14.14 4.95
N ILE A 97 -15.44 -13.25 5.94
CA ILE A 97 -15.45 -13.58 7.38
C ILE A 97 -16.69 -12.97 8.04
N ASN A 98 -17.47 -13.81 8.73
CA ASN A 98 -18.70 -13.46 9.44
C ASN A 98 -19.70 -12.63 8.59
N ASN A 99 -19.71 -12.85 7.27
CA ASN A 99 -20.45 -12.05 6.30
C ASN A 99 -20.33 -10.52 6.48
N LYS A 100 -19.18 -10.06 6.99
CA LYS A 100 -18.95 -8.66 7.36
C LYS A 100 -17.61 -8.14 6.85
N TYR A 101 -16.61 -9.02 6.78
CA TYR A 101 -15.27 -8.66 6.37
C TYR A 101 -14.88 -9.41 5.12
N ALA A 102 -14.18 -8.73 4.22
CA ALA A 102 -13.59 -9.34 3.03
C ALA A 102 -12.07 -9.27 3.15
N PHE A 103 -11.41 -10.42 3.10
CA PHE A 103 -9.95 -10.47 3.06
C PHE A 103 -9.49 -10.71 1.62
N GLU A 104 -8.51 -9.91 1.21
CA GLU A 104 -7.87 -10.00 -0.10
C GLU A 104 -6.37 -10.22 0.09
N LEU A 105 -5.86 -11.36 -0.39
CA LEU A 105 -4.45 -11.70 -0.36
C LEU A 105 -3.80 -11.26 -1.68
N GLN A 106 -2.81 -10.38 -1.60
CA GLN A 106 -2.13 -9.86 -2.79
C GLN A 106 -0.62 -9.94 -2.65
N LEU A 107 -0.07 -11.04 -3.18
CA LEU A 107 1.36 -11.37 -3.07
C LEU A 107 2.21 -10.82 -4.23
N SER A 108 1.59 -10.25 -5.25
CA SER A 108 2.27 -9.65 -6.41
C SER A 108 1.63 -8.32 -6.82
N PRO A 109 2.34 -7.44 -7.53
CA PRO A 109 1.77 -6.17 -7.97
C PRO A 109 0.61 -6.36 -8.97
N ILE A 110 -0.45 -5.57 -8.78
CA ILE A 110 -1.52 -5.35 -9.76
C ILE A 110 -1.75 -3.85 -9.96
N PRO A 111 -2.34 -3.41 -11.08
CA PRO A 111 -2.62 -1.99 -11.31
C PRO A 111 -3.50 -1.40 -10.20
N TYR A 112 -3.16 -0.18 -9.75
CA TYR A 112 -3.90 0.53 -8.69
C TYR A 112 -5.42 0.58 -8.95
N ARG A 113 -5.83 0.83 -10.20
CA ARG A 113 -7.24 0.84 -10.61
C ARG A 113 -7.96 -0.48 -10.32
N GLN A 114 -7.27 -1.62 -10.45
CA GLN A 114 -7.85 -2.93 -10.12
C GLN A 114 -8.01 -3.10 -8.60
N VAL A 115 -7.05 -2.64 -7.80
CA VAL A 115 -7.15 -2.67 -6.33
C VAL A 115 -8.33 -1.82 -5.85
N LEU A 116 -8.48 -0.61 -6.41
CA LEU A 116 -9.62 0.26 -6.12
C LEU A 116 -10.94 -0.39 -6.51
N GLN A 117 -11.07 -0.91 -7.74
CA GLN A 117 -12.30 -1.53 -8.20
C GLN A 117 -12.73 -2.72 -7.31
N ARG A 118 -11.77 -3.54 -6.87
CA ARG A 118 -12.02 -4.65 -5.93
C ARG A 118 -12.50 -4.12 -4.57
N THR A 119 -11.77 -3.16 -4.02
CA THR A 119 -12.11 -2.55 -2.72
C THR A 119 -13.49 -1.88 -2.75
N GLU A 120 -13.77 -1.06 -3.76
CA GLU A 120 -15.05 -0.36 -3.92
C GLU A 120 -16.22 -1.32 -4.15
N GLY A 121 -16.02 -2.39 -4.94
CA GLY A 121 -17.05 -3.41 -5.15
C GLY A 121 -17.47 -4.05 -3.84
N LEU A 122 -16.50 -4.50 -3.04
CA LEU A 122 -16.76 -5.11 -1.73
C LEU A 122 -17.39 -4.11 -0.75
N ASN A 123 -16.89 -2.87 -0.70
CA ASN A 123 -17.46 -1.81 0.13
C ASN A 123 -18.93 -1.50 -0.23
N LYS A 124 -19.30 -1.54 -1.53
CA LYS A 124 -20.69 -1.33 -1.99
C LYS A 124 -21.64 -2.41 -1.48
N LEU A 125 -21.15 -3.62 -1.23
CA LEU A 125 -21.92 -4.70 -0.61
C LEU A 125 -21.90 -4.66 0.93
N GLY A 126 -21.28 -3.63 1.52
CA GLY A 126 -21.21 -3.44 2.97
C GLY A 126 -20.07 -4.19 3.66
N TYR A 127 -19.16 -4.82 2.91
CA TYR A 127 -17.99 -5.49 3.49
C TYR A 127 -16.92 -4.47 3.89
N LYS A 128 -16.31 -4.68 5.05
CA LYS A 128 -15.05 -4.01 5.42
C LYS A 128 -13.87 -4.81 4.86
N VAL A 129 -13.09 -4.19 3.98
CA VAL A 129 -12.02 -4.86 3.24
C VAL A 129 -10.68 -4.77 3.98
N VAL A 130 -9.99 -5.91 4.11
CA VAL A 130 -8.62 -5.99 4.62
C VAL A 130 -7.73 -6.62 3.55
N TRP A 131 -6.73 -5.86 3.13
CA TRP A 131 -5.70 -6.36 2.23
C TRP A 131 -4.53 -6.92 3.03
N LEU A 132 -4.11 -8.14 2.66
CA LEU A 132 -2.98 -8.84 3.24
C LEU A 132 -1.91 -9.03 2.16
N LEU A 133 -0.77 -8.36 2.34
CA LEU A 133 0.37 -8.50 1.43
C LEU A 133 1.25 -9.67 1.84
N ASP A 134 2.19 -10.04 0.96
CA ASP A 134 3.26 -10.95 1.33
C ASP A 134 4.11 -10.35 2.47
N ASP A 135 4.70 -11.21 3.30
CA ASP A 135 5.40 -10.74 4.48
C ASP A 135 6.64 -9.90 4.13
N ILE A 136 6.78 -8.76 4.81
CA ILE A 136 7.83 -7.79 4.56
C ILE A 136 8.81 -7.80 5.73
N GLN A 137 10.10 -7.80 5.42
CA GLN A 137 11.15 -7.71 6.44
C GLN A 137 11.31 -6.28 6.93
N ILE A 138 11.58 -6.14 8.23
CA ILE A 138 11.83 -4.86 8.88
C ILE A 138 13.17 -4.94 9.60
N PHE A 139 13.97 -3.86 9.53
CA PHE A 139 15.26 -3.79 10.19
C PHE A 139 15.40 -2.46 10.92
N GLN A 140 15.67 -2.50 12.23
CA GLN A 140 15.81 -1.29 13.07
C GLN A 140 14.67 -0.27 12.86
N SER A 141 13.42 -0.76 12.91
CA SER A 141 12.20 0.02 12.66
C SER A 141 12.09 0.65 11.27
N LYS A 142 12.93 0.27 10.32
CA LYS A 142 12.87 0.72 8.92
C LYS A 142 12.40 -0.40 8.02
N VAL A 143 11.49 -0.07 7.12
CA VAL A 143 10.96 -0.96 6.10
C VAL A 143 11.04 -0.29 4.73
N LYS A 144 11.36 -1.08 3.71
CA LYS A 144 11.28 -0.65 2.32
C LYS A 144 9.97 -1.13 1.70
N LEU A 145 9.16 -0.20 1.23
CA LEU A 145 7.91 -0.48 0.55
C LEU A 145 8.00 0.00 -0.90
N SER A 146 7.65 -0.89 -1.83
CA SER A 146 7.46 -0.50 -3.23
C SER A 146 6.27 0.47 -3.37
N HIS A 147 6.17 1.15 -4.52
CA HIS A 147 5.00 1.98 -4.84
C HIS A 147 3.70 1.16 -4.67
N PHE A 148 3.69 -0.08 -5.17
CA PHE A 148 2.56 -1.00 -5.02
C PHE A 148 2.21 -1.28 -3.55
N GLN A 149 3.19 -1.66 -2.72
CA GLN A 149 2.93 -1.95 -1.30
C GLN A 149 2.45 -0.71 -0.54
N SER A 150 2.93 0.48 -0.91
CA SER A 150 2.57 1.73 -0.24
C SER A 150 1.09 2.12 -0.43
N ILE A 151 0.41 1.59 -1.46
CA ILE A 151 -1.03 1.81 -1.71
C ILE A 151 -1.89 1.32 -0.55
N PHE A 152 -1.45 0.25 0.13
CA PHE A 152 -2.21 -0.42 1.18
C PHE A 152 -2.03 0.21 2.56
N ILE A 153 -1.20 1.25 2.66
CA ILE A 153 -1.10 2.05 3.89
C ILE A 153 -2.43 2.79 4.07
N ASN A 154 -3.02 2.69 5.25
CA ASN A 154 -4.02 3.64 5.70
C ASN A 154 -3.29 4.85 6.29
N PRO A 155 -3.27 6.02 5.61
CA PRO A 155 -2.52 7.18 6.08
C PRO A 155 -3.14 7.87 7.32
N ILE A 156 -4.39 7.55 7.67
CA ILE A 156 -5.05 8.07 8.88
C ILE A 156 -4.65 7.25 10.11
N THR A 157 -4.73 5.92 10.02
CA THR A 157 -4.37 5.02 11.14
C THR A 157 -2.88 4.69 11.18
N ARG A 158 -2.15 5.02 10.09
CA ARG A 158 -0.72 4.74 9.88
C ARG A 158 -0.40 3.25 9.97
N ARG A 159 -1.22 2.43 9.30
CA ARG A 159 -1.14 0.97 9.34
C ARG A 159 -1.28 0.30 7.98
N PHE A 160 -0.71 -0.90 7.84
CA PHE A 160 -1.09 -1.88 6.81
C PHE A 160 -0.79 -3.30 7.33
N TYR A 161 -1.26 -4.33 6.61
CA TYR A 161 -1.19 -5.71 7.07
C TYR A 161 -0.49 -6.64 6.07
N THR A 162 0.25 -7.60 6.60
CA THR A 162 0.87 -8.69 5.83
C THR A 162 0.47 -10.04 6.41
N PHE A 163 0.59 -11.09 5.60
CA PHE A 163 0.43 -12.46 6.06
C PHE A 163 1.72 -13.25 5.84
N ASN A 164 2.24 -13.85 6.91
CA ASN A 164 3.37 -14.76 6.84
C ASN A 164 2.87 -16.21 6.87
N LEU A 165 3.04 -16.90 5.74
CA LEU A 165 2.61 -18.30 5.58
C LEU A 165 3.36 -19.27 6.50
N GLU A 166 4.66 -19.07 6.71
CA GLU A 166 5.49 -19.99 7.51
C GLU A 166 5.13 -19.92 8.99
N LYS A 167 4.93 -18.70 9.49
CA LYS A 167 4.51 -18.44 10.87
C LYS A 167 3.01 -18.61 11.08
N GLN A 168 2.25 -18.76 10.00
CA GLN A 168 0.78 -18.78 10.02
C GLN A 168 0.24 -17.60 10.84
N GLN A 169 0.65 -16.37 10.48
CA GLN A 169 0.36 -15.20 11.29
C GLN A 169 0.16 -13.95 10.44
N ILE A 170 -0.82 -13.13 10.82
CA ILE A 170 -1.00 -11.78 10.28
C ILE A 170 -0.09 -10.84 11.06
N PHE A 171 0.67 -10.02 10.35
CA PHE A 171 1.45 -8.95 10.96
C PHE A 171 0.83 -7.60 10.64
N GLU A 172 0.72 -6.75 11.65
CA GLU A 172 0.43 -5.33 11.53
C GLU A 172 1.74 -4.55 11.47
N PHE A 173 1.84 -3.69 10.47
CA PHE A 173 2.78 -2.59 10.50
C PHE A 173 2.04 -1.36 10.98
N LYS A 174 2.55 -0.69 12.02
CA LYS A 174 1.94 0.51 12.61
C LYS A 174 2.94 1.65 12.75
N GLN A 175 2.42 2.84 13.03
CA GLN A 175 3.20 4.08 13.18
C GLN A 175 4.01 4.41 11.92
N LEU A 176 3.42 4.13 10.75
CA LEU A 176 4.07 4.39 9.48
C LEU A 176 4.37 5.87 9.26
N GLN A 177 5.62 6.16 8.92
CA GLN A 177 6.08 7.48 8.52
C GLN A 177 7.04 7.37 7.34
N SER A 178 6.75 8.08 6.23
CA SER A 178 7.65 8.10 5.08
C SER A 178 8.92 8.87 5.41
N LEU A 179 10.07 8.27 5.10
CA LEU A 179 11.40 8.88 5.21
C LEU A 179 11.91 9.43 3.87
N GLY A 180 11.13 9.28 2.79
CA GLY A 180 11.53 9.61 1.43
C GLY A 180 11.78 8.37 0.56
N GLY A 181 11.37 8.47 -0.71
CA GLY A 181 11.42 7.37 -1.66
C GLY A 181 10.61 6.16 -1.16
N ASN A 182 11.25 5.00 -1.13
CA ASN A 182 10.65 3.73 -0.70
C ASN A 182 10.88 3.41 0.77
N ASN A 183 11.47 4.31 1.57
CA ASN A 183 11.83 4.01 2.95
C ASN A 183 10.79 4.56 3.93
N PHE A 184 10.43 3.75 4.91
CA PHE A 184 9.44 4.09 5.93
C PHE A 184 9.94 3.68 7.30
N LEU A 185 9.59 4.46 8.33
CA LEU A 185 9.58 3.99 9.71
C LEU A 185 8.31 3.19 9.95
N ALA A 186 8.43 2.11 10.72
CA ALA A 186 7.29 1.32 11.18
C ALA A 186 7.67 0.49 12.42
N THR A 187 6.66 0.03 13.14
CA THR A 187 6.77 -1.10 14.06
C THR A 187 5.98 -2.27 13.49
N LYS A 188 6.56 -3.47 13.51
CA LYS A 188 5.91 -4.71 13.09
C LYS A 188 5.52 -5.53 14.31
N MET A 189 4.29 -5.99 14.38
CA MET A 189 3.82 -6.88 15.45
C MET A 189 2.76 -7.84 14.95
N GLU A 190 2.50 -8.90 15.72
CA GLU A 190 1.41 -9.83 15.43
C GLU A 190 0.07 -9.12 15.59
N ALA A 191 -0.79 -9.25 14.58
CA ALA A 191 -2.11 -8.65 14.58
C ALA A 191 -3.15 -9.63 15.14
N HIS A 192 -4.07 -9.13 15.97
CA HIS A 192 -5.28 -9.86 16.32
C HIS A 192 -6.41 -9.52 15.36
N ILE A 193 -7.18 -10.53 14.92
CA ILE A 193 -8.24 -10.34 13.91
C ILE A 193 -9.28 -9.29 14.34
N LYS A 194 -9.62 -9.23 15.63
CA LYS A 194 -10.56 -8.23 16.16
C LYS A 194 -10.05 -6.80 16.00
N GLU A 195 -8.74 -6.61 15.96
CA GLU A 195 -8.09 -5.29 15.88
C GLU A 195 -7.90 -4.80 14.45
N LEU A 196 -7.93 -5.70 13.45
CA LEU A 196 -7.77 -5.37 12.03
C LEU A 196 -8.81 -4.35 11.53
N PHE A 197 -9.93 -4.23 12.22
CA PHE A 197 -11.06 -3.40 11.83
C PHE A 197 -11.23 -2.15 12.70
N ILE A 198 -10.31 -1.92 13.64
CA ILE A 198 -10.33 -0.77 14.53
C ILE A 198 -9.65 0.41 13.82
N GLU A 199 -10.44 1.36 13.38
CA GLU A 199 -9.97 2.57 12.71
C GLU A 199 -9.78 3.71 13.71
N ILE A 200 -8.71 3.61 14.52
CA ILE A 200 -8.31 4.72 15.40
C ILE A 200 -7.25 5.56 14.67
N PRO A 201 -7.52 6.85 14.39
CA PRO A 201 -6.54 7.74 13.81
C PRO A 201 -5.27 7.82 14.66
N HIS A 202 -4.12 7.72 14.00
CA HIS A 202 -2.84 7.85 14.69
C HIS A 202 -2.36 9.30 14.60
N ASN A 203 -2.39 10.00 15.73
CA ASN A 203 -2.01 11.40 15.82
C ASN A 203 -0.48 11.56 15.85
N VAL A 204 0.14 11.65 14.67
CA VAL A 204 1.56 11.96 14.54
C VAL A 204 1.75 13.47 14.60
N LYS A 205 2.41 13.94 15.66
CA LYS A 205 2.73 15.37 15.84
C LYS A 205 4.22 15.69 15.73
N SER A 206 5.08 14.68 15.76
CA SER A 206 6.53 14.88 15.80
C SER A 206 7.09 15.12 14.40
N ILE A 207 7.91 16.17 14.28
CA ILE A 207 8.77 16.40 13.12
C ILE A 207 10.09 15.65 13.35
N ILE A 208 10.51 14.87 12.36
CA ILE A 208 11.76 14.09 12.42
C ILE A 208 12.80 14.74 11.52
N LYS A 209 14.06 14.78 11.93
CA LYS A 209 15.17 15.21 11.06
C LYS A 209 15.94 13.99 10.56
N LEU A 210 16.13 13.89 9.25
CA LEU A 210 17.03 12.89 8.68
C LEU A 210 18.45 13.07 9.22
N SER A 211 19.14 11.95 9.48
CA SER A 211 20.53 11.97 9.91
C SER A 211 21.45 12.51 8.82
N LYS A 212 22.61 13.04 9.24
CA LYS A 212 23.68 13.47 8.32
C LYS A 212 24.01 12.38 7.29
N SER A 213 24.15 11.13 7.74
CA SER A 213 24.45 9.99 6.87
C SER A 213 23.36 9.74 5.83
N SER A 214 22.07 9.79 6.20
CA SER A 214 20.96 9.61 5.26
C SER A 214 20.87 10.73 4.23
N ILE A 215 21.09 11.98 4.65
CA ILE A 215 21.10 13.15 3.75
C ILE A 215 22.24 13.02 2.73
N ILE A 216 23.47 12.76 3.20
CA ILE A 216 24.63 12.59 2.31
C ILE A 216 24.42 11.43 1.34
N GLN A 217 23.85 10.30 1.82
CA GLN A 217 23.56 9.16 0.95
C GLN A 217 22.54 9.52 -0.14
N TYR A 218 21.51 10.30 0.19
CA TYR A 218 20.55 10.78 -0.79
C TYR A 218 21.18 11.72 -1.83
N ILE A 219 22.01 12.68 -1.40
CA ILE A 219 22.71 13.59 -2.33
C ILE A 219 23.64 12.79 -3.26
N LYS A 220 24.38 11.81 -2.72
CA LYS A 220 25.21 10.89 -3.52
C LYS A 220 24.37 10.12 -4.54
N TYR A 221 23.20 9.62 -4.14
CA TYR A 221 22.27 8.95 -5.05
C TYR A 221 21.82 9.89 -6.17
N CYS A 222 21.49 11.15 -5.86
CA CYS A 222 21.12 12.16 -6.86
C CYS A 222 22.24 12.41 -7.89
N ARG A 223 23.49 12.52 -7.43
CA ARG A 223 24.67 12.66 -8.32
C ARG A 223 24.87 11.43 -9.20
N TRP A 224 24.65 10.24 -8.63
CA TRP A 224 24.80 8.98 -9.36
C TRP A 224 23.77 8.80 -10.47
N GLN A 225 22.58 9.41 -10.39
CA GLN A 225 21.62 9.41 -11.49
C GLN A 225 22.17 10.07 -12.77
N ASN A 226 23.25 10.86 -12.66
CA ASN A 226 23.96 11.50 -13.76
C ASN A 226 23.05 12.21 -14.77
N SER A 227 22.04 12.92 -14.24
CA SER A 227 21.06 13.67 -15.03
C SER A 227 21.21 15.15 -14.75
N VAL A 228 21.34 15.95 -15.81
CA VAL A 228 21.34 17.41 -15.73
C VAL A 228 20.00 17.97 -15.28
N LEU A 229 18.93 17.17 -15.37
CA LEU A 229 17.57 17.53 -14.95
C LEU A 229 17.26 17.07 -13.52
N GLN A 230 18.27 16.66 -12.73
CA GLN A 230 18.04 16.20 -11.37
C GLN A 230 17.64 17.39 -10.47
N PRO A 231 16.38 17.45 -9.98
CA PRO A 231 15.80 18.66 -9.40
C PRO A 231 16.49 19.10 -8.11
N THR A 232 16.94 18.15 -7.28
CA THR A 232 17.65 18.43 -6.02
C THR A 232 18.97 19.14 -6.27
N LEU A 233 19.80 18.63 -7.19
CA LEU A 233 21.12 19.19 -7.50
C LEU A 233 20.98 20.54 -8.20
N SER A 234 20.02 20.68 -9.13
CA SER A 234 19.71 21.96 -9.78
C SER A 234 19.28 23.01 -8.76
N ALA A 235 18.45 22.65 -7.77
CA ALA A 235 18.03 23.57 -6.71
C ALA A 235 19.20 23.93 -5.78
N MET A 236 20.01 22.95 -5.36
CA MET A 236 21.22 23.20 -4.57
C MET A 236 22.17 24.19 -5.26
N TYR A 237 22.40 24.02 -6.57
CA TYR A 237 23.26 24.92 -7.34
C TYR A 237 22.72 26.34 -7.40
N GLN A 238 21.44 26.51 -7.74
CA GLN A 238 20.79 27.83 -7.86
C GLN A 238 20.72 28.56 -6.52
N LEU A 239 20.47 27.84 -5.43
CA LEU A 239 20.49 28.36 -4.06
C LEU A 239 21.92 28.53 -3.51
N ARG A 240 22.96 28.15 -4.27
CA ARG A 240 24.38 28.20 -3.88
C ARG A 240 24.67 27.45 -2.58
N LEU A 241 24.02 26.30 -2.38
CA LEU A 241 24.13 25.48 -1.18
C LEU A 241 25.24 24.43 -1.28
N THR A 242 26.01 24.28 -0.20
CA THR A 242 26.94 23.16 -0.01
C THR A 242 26.21 21.94 0.57
N ASP A 243 26.83 20.75 0.48
CA ASP A 243 26.31 19.54 1.13
C ASP A 243 26.10 19.73 2.63
N GLU A 244 27.01 20.44 3.30
CA GLU A 244 26.91 20.73 4.74
C GLU A 244 25.72 21.66 5.02
N ALA A 245 25.50 22.69 4.19
CA ALA A 245 24.35 23.56 4.32
C ALA A 245 23.03 22.78 4.14
N VAL A 246 22.99 21.80 3.22
CA VAL A 246 21.83 20.91 3.06
C VAL A 246 21.61 20.04 4.30
N VAL A 247 22.68 19.47 4.85
CA VAL A 247 22.63 18.66 6.07
C VAL A 247 22.10 19.45 7.26
N ILE A 248 22.48 20.71 7.40
CA ILE A 248 22.04 21.55 8.53
C ILE A 248 20.58 21.97 8.34
N ASN A 249 20.21 22.45 7.14
CA ASN A 249 18.96 23.19 6.96
C ASN A 249 17.78 22.38 6.39
N TYR A 250 18.00 21.18 5.82
CA TYR A 250 16.98 20.43 5.08
C TYR A 250 16.85 18.97 5.51
N GLY A 251 15.81 18.29 5.04
CA GLY A 251 15.56 16.88 5.35
C GLY A 251 14.72 16.67 6.60
N TYR A 252 13.84 17.64 6.89
CA TYR A 252 12.79 17.48 7.89
C TYR A 252 11.66 16.61 7.34
N ILE A 253 11.05 15.82 8.21
CA ILE A 253 9.97 14.92 7.86
C ILE A 253 8.78 15.34 8.70
N PHE A 254 7.79 15.87 8.01
CA PHE A 254 6.52 16.27 8.59
C PHE A 254 5.53 15.10 8.54
N PRO A 255 4.48 15.10 9.40
CA PRO A 255 3.43 14.08 9.34
C PRO A 255 2.85 13.93 7.93
N GLU A 256 2.68 15.03 7.19
CA GLU A 256 2.11 15.05 5.84
C GLU A 256 3.02 14.41 4.78
N GLN A 257 4.31 14.17 5.08
CA GLN A 257 5.25 13.51 4.17
C GLN A 257 4.76 12.11 3.74
N ILE A 258 3.87 11.46 4.51
CA ILE A 258 3.30 10.17 4.10
C ILE A 258 2.51 10.26 2.79
N TYR A 259 1.88 11.40 2.51
CA TYR A 259 0.95 11.57 1.39
C TYR A 259 1.66 11.83 0.06
N ILE A 260 2.96 12.14 0.08
CA ILE A 260 3.70 12.51 -1.11
C ILE A 260 4.80 11.50 -1.44
N GLU A 261 5.23 11.50 -2.69
CA GLU A 261 6.33 10.67 -3.18
C GLU A 261 7.67 11.40 -3.21
N ASN A 262 7.64 12.73 -3.34
CA ASN A 262 8.86 13.55 -3.38
C ASN A 262 9.69 13.32 -2.12
N HIS A 263 11.02 13.25 -2.28
CA HIS A 263 11.93 13.11 -1.15
C HIS A 263 11.87 14.35 -0.25
N PRO A 264 11.97 14.24 1.10
CA PRO A 264 11.88 15.39 2.01
C PRO A 264 12.86 16.53 1.69
N ILE A 265 14.09 16.19 1.29
CA ILE A 265 15.10 17.17 0.89
C ILE A 265 14.70 17.87 -0.43
N GLU A 266 14.17 17.11 -1.39
CA GLU A 266 13.86 17.58 -2.74
C GLU A 266 12.79 18.67 -2.73
N TRP A 267 11.65 18.41 -2.09
CA TRP A 267 10.56 19.38 -2.10
C TRP A 267 10.85 20.60 -1.22
N GLN A 268 11.62 20.46 -0.14
CA GLN A 268 12.01 21.61 0.70
C GLN A 268 12.93 22.56 -0.07
N LEU A 269 13.92 22.02 -0.79
CA LEU A 269 14.77 22.81 -1.67
C LEU A 269 13.98 23.48 -2.80
N HIS A 270 13.00 22.77 -3.37
CA HIS A 270 12.13 23.35 -4.39
C HIS A 270 11.30 24.52 -3.87
N VAL A 271 10.76 24.39 -2.65
CA VAL A 271 10.01 25.47 -2.00
C VAL A 271 10.89 26.71 -1.82
N ASP A 272 12.07 26.56 -1.24
CA ASP A 272 13.00 27.69 -1.05
C ASP A 272 13.48 28.29 -2.38
N LEU A 273 13.73 27.46 -3.40
CA LEU A 273 14.11 27.95 -4.73
C LEU A 273 13.01 28.82 -5.35
N MET A 274 11.76 28.39 -5.26
CA MET A 274 10.63 29.16 -5.75
C MET A 274 10.54 30.49 -5.00
N LEU A 275 10.59 30.47 -3.67
CA LEU A 275 10.53 31.67 -2.83
C LEU A 275 11.63 32.69 -3.15
N ASN A 276 12.81 32.22 -3.60
CA ASN A 276 13.91 33.10 -4.01
C ASN A 276 13.83 33.61 -5.46
N SER A 277 12.97 33.03 -6.30
CA SER A 277 12.96 33.29 -7.75
C SER A 277 11.75 34.07 -8.25
N LYS A 278 10.67 34.15 -7.47
CA LYS A 278 9.43 34.82 -7.87
C LYS A 278 8.86 35.69 -6.75
N ASP A 279 8.54 36.93 -7.09
CA ASP A 279 7.68 37.77 -6.28
C ASP A 279 6.21 37.33 -6.41
N ASN A 280 5.45 37.40 -5.32
CA ASN A 280 4.00 37.07 -5.25
C ASN A 280 3.62 35.61 -5.58
N LEU A 281 4.29 34.63 -4.98
CA LEU A 281 3.91 33.22 -5.06
C LEU A 281 2.60 32.91 -4.32
N THR A 282 1.81 32.03 -4.91
CA THR A 282 0.63 31.42 -4.29
C THR A 282 0.86 29.93 -4.06
N ILE A 283 0.02 29.29 -3.26
CA ILE A 283 0.08 27.84 -3.05
C ILE A 283 -0.15 27.04 -4.34
N TYR A 284 -0.87 27.61 -5.31
CA TYR A 284 -1.20 26.96 -6.58
C TYR A 284 0.04 26.71 -7.45
N ASP A 285 1.04 27.59 -7.34
CA ASP A 285 2.31 27.50 -8.08
C ASP A 285 3.11 26.24 -7.74
N PHE A 286 2.86 25.64 -6.57
CA PHE A 286 3.56 24.45 -6.10
C PHE A 286 2.85 23.15 -6.48
N LEU A 287 1.56 23.20 -6.84
CA LEU A 287 0.74 21.99 -6.89
C LEU A 287 1.28 20.96 -7.89
N ASP A 288 1.66 21.36 -9.09
CA ASP A 288 2.12 20.43 -10.13
C ASP A 288 3.39 19.68 -9.76
N TYR A 289 4.22 20.27 -8.90
CA TYR A 289 5.47 19.67 -8.44
C TYR A 289 5.27 18.49 -7.49
N PHE A 290 4.28 18.58 -6.59
CA PHE A 290 4.05 17.56 -5.58
C PHE A 290 3.34 16.34 -6.18
N LYS A 291 3.98 15.18 -6.06
CA LYS A 291 3.44 13.89 -6.48
C LYS A 291 2.73 13.25 -5.29
N ILE A 292 1.41 13.11 -5.41
CA ILE A 292 0.57 12.50 -4.36
C ILE A 292 0.62 10.97 -4.51
N ARG A 293 0.81 10.29 -3.38
CA ARG A 293 0.78 8.84 -3.30
C ARG A 293 -0.67 8.35 -3.37
N ASN A 294 -0.86 7.23 -4.07
CA ASN A 294 -2.14 6.55 -4.15
C ASN A 294 -2.44 5.78 -2.85
N PHE A 295 -3.68 5.83 -2.38
CA PHE A 295 -4.17 5.08 -1.22
C PHE A 295 -5.58 4.55 -1.48
N LEU A 296 -6.00 3.52 -0.76
CA LEU A 296 -7.34 2.93 -0.92
C LEU A 296 -8.46 3.69 -0.22
N ILE A 297 -8.11 4.65 0.65
CA ILE A 297 -9.08 5.51 1.32
C ILE A 297 -9.14 6.88 0.64
N PRO A 298 -10.30 7.56 0.66
CA PRO A 298 -10.40 8.93 0.21
C PRO A 298 -9.44 9.83 0.97
N LEU A 299 -8.73 10.70 0.24
CA LEU A 299 -7.80 11.68 0.80
C LEU A 299 -8.44 13.07 0.81
N GLU A 300 -7.90 13.94 1.66
CA GLU A 300 -8.07 15.38 1.47
C GLU A 300 -7.55 15.81 0.09
N SER A 301 -8.02 16.96 -0.40
CA SER A 301 -7.54 17.47 -1.69
C SER A 301 -6.02 17.68 -1.67
N LYS A 302 -5.40 17.51 -2.84
CA LYS A 302 -3.96 17.78 -3.05
C LYS A 302 -3.55 19.15 -2.52
N LEU A 303 -4.39 20.17 -2.75
CA LEU A 303 -4.21 21.53 -2.24
C LEU A 303 -4.07 21.57 -0.72
N VAL A 304 -4.97 20.91 0.02
CA VAL A 304 -4.96 20.91 1.49
C VAL A 304 -3.70 20.23 2.03
N ILE A 305 -3.31 19.09 1.45
CA ILE A 305 -2.11 18.34 1.85
C ILE A 305 -0.85 19.19 1.63
N VAL A 306 -0.69 19.76 0.43
CA VAL A 306 0.48 20.58 0.07
C VAL A 306 0.52 21.85 0.91
N LYS A 307 -0.62 22.51 1.13
CA LYS A 307 -0.73 23.69 2.00
C LYS A 307 -0.28 23.40 3.43
N LYS A 308 -0.77 22.32 4.05
CA LYS A 308 -0.34 21.90 5.40
C LYS A 308 1.16 21.63 5.46
N LEU A 309 1.68 20.89 4.48
CA LEU A 309 3.09 20.52 4.42
C LEU A 309 4.01 21.75 4.30
N ILE A 310 3.73 22.67 3.37
CA ILE A 310 4.53 23.89 3.16
C ILE A 310 4.40 24.82 4.36
N ASN A 311 3.19 25.03 4.90
CA ASN A 311 3.01 25.89 6.08
C ASN A 311 3.79 25.37 7.29
N ASN A 312 3.75 24.06 7.53
CA ASN A 312 4.52 23.44 8.62
C ASN A 312 6.04 23.63 8.41
N TYR A 313 6.51 23.59 7.16
CA TYR A 313 7.91 23.85 6.83
C TYR A 313 8.32 25.30 7.06
N LEU A 314 7.53 26.27 6.58
CA LEU A 314 7.83 27.69 6.77
C LEU A 314 7.78 28.09 8.25
N ASN A 315 6.82 27.56 9.02
CA ASN A 315 6.75 27.78 10.46
C ASN A 315 7.96 27.21 11.23
N LEU A 316 8.62 26.18 10.69
CA LEU A 316 9.87 25.66 11.24
C LEU A 316 11.05 26.58 10.91
N ASN A 317 11.04 27.21 9.74
CA ASN A 317 12.08 28.13 9.27
C ASN A 317 11.98 29.54 9.89
N SER A 318 10.78 30.06 10.14
CA SER A 318 10.59 31.36 10.83
C SER A 318 11.14 31.33 12.25
N LYS A 319 10.97 30.21 12.96
CA LYS A 319 11.64 29.94 14.25
C LYS A 319 13.18 29.93 14.18
N ARG A 320 13.77 29.94 12.98
CA ARG A 320 15.21 29.99 12.73
C ARG A 320 15.69 31.34 12.17
N GLY A 321 14.80 32.33 12.05
CA GLY A 321 15.17 33.72 11.68
C GLY A 321 14.90 34.15 10.23
N ASN A 322 14.24 33.31 9.41
CA ASN A 322 13.80 33.71 8.06
C ASN A 322 12.28 33.86 8.04
N ASP A 323 11.79 35.09 8.24
CA ASP A 323 10.36 35.42 8.12
C ASP A 323 9.96 35.55 6.65
N VAL A 324 9.45 34.46 6.07
CA VAL A 324 8.82 34.46 4.75
C VAL A 324 7.35 34.09 4.91
N GLN A 325 6.45 35.04 4.61
CA GLN A 325 5.02 34.79 4.51
C GLN A 325 4.65 34.52 3.05
N ILE A 326 4.17 33.31 2.75
CA ILE A 326 3.43 33.07 1.50
C ILE A 326 2.07 33.72 1.65
N LEU A 327 1.68 34.59 0.70
CA LEU A 327 0.32 35.15 0.65
C LEU A 327 -0.67 34.01 0.39
N LEU A 328 -1.53 33.77 1.37
CA LEU A 328 -2.38 32.58 1.50
C LEU A 328 -3.70 32.61 0.74
#